data_AF-A0A383C906-F1
#
_entry.id   AF-A0A383C906-F1
#
_cell.length_a   1.000
_cell.length_b   1.000
_cell.length_c   1.000
_cell.angle_alpha   90.00
_cell.angle_beta   90.00
_cell.angle_gamma   90.00
#
_symmetry.space_group_name_H-M   'P 1'
#
loop_
_entity.id
_entity.type
_entity.pdbx_description
1 polymer ?
#
loop_
_entity_poly.entity_id
_entity_poly.type
_entity_poly.pdbx_seq_one_letter_code
_entity_poly.pdbx_strand_id
1 'polypeptide(L)'
;MQVVHYLNQFFGGLGGEEVADAPPEVRDGAVGPGRLLERALGDGSQVVKTIVCGDNYAAENLDILKAFVLKEVAACEAGLFVAGPCFEAGRYGAVAGALCVDVDTEIGIPAVTGMALENPGVDLYRQKLYIVDSSESDSA
;
A
#
# COMPACT_ATOMS: atom_id res chain seq x y z
N MET A 1 -0.26 9.08 -15.67
CA MET A 1 -1.05 8.16 -14.85
C MET A 1 -1.02 8.63 -13.41
N GLN A 2 -2.18 8.80 -12.79
CA GLN A 2 -2.29 9.14 -11.37
C GLN A 2 -2.18 7.87 -10.54
N VAL A 3 -1.38 7.90 -9.48
CA VAL A 3 -1.13 6.75 -8.60
C VAL A 3 -1.53 7.12 -7.18
N VAL A 4 -2.23 6.22 -6.51
CA VAL A 4 -2.45 6.29 -5.06
C VAL A 4 -1.61 5.21 -4.40
N HIS A 5 -0.83 5.61 -3.39
CA HIS A 5 0.15 4.75 -2.73
C HIS A 5 -0.23 4.52 -1.27
N TYR A 6 -0.37 3.27 -0.83
CA TYR A 6 -0.61 2.90 0.56
C TYR A 6 0.68 2.46 1.26
N LEU A 7 0.99 3.11 2.38
CA LEU A 7 2.15 2.87 3.23
C LEU A 7 1.76 2.57 4.67
N ASN A 8 2.57 1.77 5.35
CA ASN A 8 2.49 1.69 6.80
C ASN A 8 3.11 2.93 7.46
N GLN A 9 2.97 3.04 8.78
CA GLN A 9 3.48 4.16 9.58
C GLN A 9 4.99 4.36 9.43
N PHE A 10 5.76 3.29 9.25
CA PHE A 10 7.22 3.36 9.10
C PHE A 10 7.62 3.98 7.77
N PHE A 11 7.18 3.41 6.65
CA PHE A 11 7.50 3.94 5.31
C PHE A 11 6.82 5.28 5.04
N GLY A 12 5.68 5.53 5.68
CA GLY A 12 5.02 6.83 5.71
C GLY A 12 5.73 7.87 6.58
N GLY A 13 6.74 7.50 7.37
CA GLY A 13 7.52 8.44 8.19
C GLY A 13 6.78 8.99 9.40
N LEU A 14 5.81 8.26 9.95
CA LEU A 14 5.15 8.56 11.22
C LEU A 14 5.96 8.07 12.42
N GLY A 15 6.63 6.92 12.30
CA GLY A 15 7.40 6.29 13.37
C GLY A 15 7.40 4.77 13.24
N GLY A 16 7.90 4.08 14.26
CA GLY A 16 7.96 2.62 14.31
C GLY A 16 6.72 1.98 14.96
N GLU A 17 6.95 0.95 15.77
CA GLU A 17 5.90 0.24 16.50
C GLU A 17 5.15 1.12 17.52
N GLU A 18 5.78 2.18 18.03
CA GLU A 18 5.19 3.09 19.01
C GLU A 18 3.99 3.89 18.47
N VAL A 19 3.83 3.94 17.14
CA VAL A 19 2.69 4.56 16.45
C VAL A 19 1.96 3.58 15.53
N ALA A 20 2.09 2.27 15.77
CA ALA A 20 1.39 1.24 14.99
C ALA A 20 -0.15 1.29 15.11
N ASP A 21 -0.68 1.99 16.12
CA ASP A 21 -2.13 2.21 16.30
C ASP A 21 -2.63 3.50 15.65
N ALA A 22 -1.78 4.21 14.90
CA ALA A 22 -2.17 5.45 14.24
C ALA A 22 -3.29 5.22 13.21
N PRO A 23 -4.38 6.01 13.25
CA PRO A 23 -5.44 5.93 12.26
C PRO A 23 -4.92 6.36 10.86
N PRO A 24 -5.63 6.01 9.78
CA PRO A 24 -5.21 6.38 8.44
C PRO A 24 -5.20 7.91 8.25
N GLU A 25 -4.13 8.41 7.63
CA GLU A 25 -4.01 9.78 7.16
C GLU A 25 -3.65 9.84 5.68
N VAL A 26 -3.96 10.96 5.03
CA VAL A 26 -3.66 11.20 3.62
C VAL A 26 -2.67 12.33 3.50
N ARG A 27 -1.67 12.12 2.65
CA ARG A 27 -0.67 13.12 2.28
C ARG A 27 -0.71 13.37 0.78
N ASP A 28 -0.54 14.62 0.40
CA ASP A 28 -0.39 14.99 -1.01
C ASP A 28 0.99 14.58 -1.52
N GLY A 29 1.00 13.97 -2.71
CA GLY A 29 2.24 13.59 -3.36
C GLY A 29 2.89 12.31 -2.84
N ALA A 30 4.10 12.06 -3.33
CA ALA A 30 4.92 10.91 -2.96
C ALA A 30 5.60 11.05 -1.58
N VAL A 31 5.46 10.02 -0.74
CA VAL A 31 6.13 9.90 0.56
C VAL A 31 7.03 8.66 0.57
N GLY A 32 8.20 8.77 1.20
CA GLY A 32 9.14 7.65 1.38
C GLY A 32 9.42 6.89 0.07
N PRO A 33 9.16 5.57 0.02
CA PRO A 33 9.39 4.76 -1.18
C PRO A 33 8.54 5.19 -2.39
N GLY A 34 7.45 5.94 -2.20
CA GLY A 34 6.64 6.49 -3.29
C GLY A 34 7.45 7.38 -4.25
N ARG A 35 8.51 8.02 -3.76
CA ARG A 35 9.41 8.84 -4.60
C ARG A 35 10.24 8.00 -5.55
N LEU A 36 10.64 6.80 -5.12
CA LEU A 36 11.34 5.84 -5.98
C LEU A 36 10.35 5.17 -6.94
N LEU A 37 9.12 4.88 -6.47
CA LEU A 37 8.04 4.37 -7.31
C LEU A 37 7.74 5.29 -8.49
N GLU A 38 7.61 6.61 -8.27
CA GLU A 38 7.40 7.58 -9.36
C GLU A 38 8.50 7.49 -10.43
N ARG A 39 9.76 7.42 -10.00
CA ARG A 39 10.90 7.28 -10.91
C ARG A 39 10.88 5.96 -11.68
N ALA A 40 10.49 4.87 -11.03
CA ALA A 40 10.43 3.55 -11.62
C ALA A 40 9.29 3.42 -12.66
N LEU A 41 8.17 4.10 -12.44
CA LEU A 41 7.04 4.14 -13.38
C LEU A 41 7.31 5.02 -14.61
N GLY A 42 8.36 5.85 -14.56
CA GLY A 42 8.81 6.68 -15.67
C GLY A 42 7.99 7.94 -15.90
N ASP A 43 8.35 8.64 -16.98
CA ASP A 43 7.78 9.95 -17.31
C ASP A 43 6.26 9.88 -17.51
N GLY A 44 5.54 10.81 -16.87
CA GLY A 44 4.09 10.92 -16.97
C GLY A 44 3.31 10.17 -15.89
N SER A 45 3.97 9.46 -14.97
CA SER A 45 3.34 8.88 -13.77
C SER A 45 3.63 9.74 -12.54
N GLN A 46 2.62 9.91 -11.68
CA GLN A 46 2.74 10.70 -10.45
C GLN A 46 1.94 10.06 -9.33
N VAL A 47 2.53 9.96 -8.14
CA VAL A 47 1.82 9.64 -6.91
C VAL A 47 1.11 10.91 -6.47
N VAL A 48 -0.20 10.95 -6.66
CA VAL A 48 -1.02 12.13 -6.35
C VAL A 48 -1.43 12.16 -4.88
N LYS A 49 -1.59 10.98 -4.27
CA LYS A 49 -1.87 10.80 -2.85
C LYS A 49 -1.09 9.62 -2.29
N THR A 50 -0.64 9.79 -1.06
CA THR A 50 -0.15 8.70 -0.23
C THR A 50 -1.06 8.54 0.98
N ILE A 51 -1.56 7.33 1.21
CA ILE A 51 -2.32 6.94 2.40
C ILE A 51 -1.34 6.27 3.35
N VAL A 52 -1.29 6.73 4.60
CA VAL A 52 -0.43 6.17 5.65
C VAL A 52 -1.31 5.65 6.78
N CYS A 53 -1.10 4.42 7.24
CA CYS A 53 -1.83 3.85 8.37
C CYS A 53 -0.90 3.06 9.29
N GLY A 54 -1.18 3.06 10.59
CA GLY A 54 -0.51 2.18 11.54
C GLY A 54 -0.89 0.72 11.30
N ASP A 55 0.09 -0.18 11.34
CA ASP A 55 -0.11 -1.61 11.05
C ASP A 55 -1.09 -2.31 12.01
N ASN A 56 -1.13 -1.94 13.30
CA ASN A 56 -2.09 -2.52 14.24
C ASN A 56 -3.50 -2.02 13.92
N TYR A 57 -3.65 -0.69 13.77
CA TYR A 57 -4.94 -0.08 13.44
C TYR A 57 -5.52 -0.72 12.18
N ALA A 58 -4.68 -0.88 11.15
CA ALA A 58 -5.07 -1.41 9.86
C ALA A 58 -5.58 -2.86 9.95
N ALA A 59 -4.93 -3.70 10.75
CA ALA A 59 -5.33 -5.09 10.93
C ALA A 59 -6.60 -5.24 11.77
N GLU A 60 -6.80 -4.38 12.77
CA GLU A 60 -7.97 -4.41 13.65
C GLU A 60 -9.22 -3.75 13.04
N ASN A 61 -9.03 -2.83 12.08
CA ASN A 61 -10.09 -1.99 11.52
C ASN A 61 -10.16 -2.09 9.99
N LEU A 62 -9.97 -3.29 9.43
CA LEU A 62 -9.84 -3.49 7.98
C LEU A 62 -11.04 -2.95 7.17
N ASP A 63 -12.27 -3.15 7.63
CA ASP A 63 -13.47 -2.65 6.93
C ASP A 63 -13.52 -1.11 6.89
N ILE A 64 -13.11 -0.46 7.98
CA ILE A 64 -13.03 1.01 8.07
C ILE A 64 -11.93 1.53 7.14
N LEU A 65 -10.77 0.87 7.16
CA LEU A 65 -9.65 1.22 6.28
C LEU A 65 -10.00 1.00 4.80
N LYS A 66 -10.67 -0.10 4.45
CA LYS A 66 -11.18 -0.38 3.09
C LYS A 66 -12.05 0.77 2.61
N ALA A 67 -13.08 1.14 3.38
CA ALA A 67 -13.98 2.22 3.01
C ALA A 67 -13.25 3.57 2.82
N PHE A 68 -12.27 3.84 3.68
CA PHE A 68 -11.42 5.03 3.56
C PHE A 68 -10.59 5.02 2.28
N VAL A 69 -9.87 3.94 2.01
CA VAL A 69 -9.00 3.80 0.83
C VAL A 69 -9.82 3.89 -0.46
N LEU A 70 -10.95 3.18 -0.55
CA LEU A 70 -11.80 3.22 -1.75
C LEU A 70 -12.29 4.63 -2.06
N LYS A 71 -12.69 5.38 -1.03
CA LYS A 71 -13.12 6.77 -1.16
C LYS A 71 -11.99 7.66 -1.71
N GLU A 72 -10.80 7.55 -1.14
CA GLU A 72 -9.65 8.38 -1.55
C GLU A 72 -9.17 8.02 -2.97
N VAL A 73 -9.14 6.73 -3.31
CA VAL A 73 -8.76 6.26 -4.65
C VAL A 73 -9.77 6.74 -5.70
N ALA A 74 -11.07 6.60 -5.43
CA ALA A 74 -12.12 7.05 -6.35
C ALA A 74 -12.10 8.57 -6.56
N ALA A 75 -11.78 9.34 -5.51
CA ALA A 75 -11.71 10.81 -5.58
C ALA A 75 -10.53 11.33 -6.44
N CYS A 76 -9.50 10.51 -6.65
CA CYS A 76 -8.27 10.92 -7.34
C CYS A 76 -8.22 10.50 -8.82
N GLU A 77 -9.26 9.87 -9.38
CA GLU A 77 -9.23 9.31 -10.74
C GLU A 77 -7.95 8.47 -10.99
N ALA A 78 -7.55 7.70 -9.97
CA ALA A 78 -6.31 6.94 -9.99
C ALA A 78 -6.33 5.89 -11.10
N GLY A 79 -5.24 5.75 -11.85
CA GLY A 79 -5.07 4.70 -12.85
C GLY A 79 -4.33 3.47 -12.31
N LEU A 80 -3.75 3.56 -11.12
CA LEU A 80 -3.00 2.51 -10.46
C LEU A 80 -3.07 2.70 -8.94
N PHE A 81 -3.27 1.61 -8.23
CA PHE A 81 -3.09 1.55 -6.78
C PHE A 81 -1.86 0.71 -6.44
N VAL A 82 -1.01 1.21 -5.54
CA VAL A 82 0.17 0.49 -5.07
C VAL A 82 0.10 0.41 -3.56
N ALA A 83 0.35 -0.76 -2.99
CA ALA A 83 0.44 -0.96 -1.55
C ALA A 83 1.78 -1.63 -1.20
N GLY A 84 2.57 -1.05 -0.29
CA GLY A 84 3.91 -1.55 0.04
C GLY A 84 5.03 -0.59 -0.38
N PRO A 85 6.30 -1.04 -0.43
CA PRO A 85 6.75 -2.43 -0.27
C PRO A 85 6.58 -2.96 1.15
N CYS A 86 6.25 -4.24 1.29
CA CYS A 86 5.94 -4.87 2.57
C CYS A 86 7.08 -5.76 3.10
N PHE A 87 8.01 -6.24 2.26
CA PHE A 87 9.05 -7.19 2.67
C PHE A 87 8.45 -8.37 3.45
N GLU A 88 9.05 -8.78 4.56
CA GLU A 88 8.53 -9.82 5.47
C GLU A 88 7.48 -9.31 6.48
N ALA A 89 7.07 -8.03 6.43
CA ALA A 89 6.12 -7.48 7.40
C ALA A 89 4.74 -8.12 7.22
N GLY A 90 4.45 -9.17 8.00
CA GLY A 90 3.32 -10.05 7.73
C GLY A 90 1.95 -9.40 7.91
N ARG A 91 1.75 -8.63 8.98
CA ARG A 91 0.49 -7.90 9.22
C ARG A 91 0.26 -6.85 8.14
N TYR A 92 1.30 -6.06 7.85
CA TYR A 92 1.26 -5.04 6.81
C TYR A 92 0.97 -5.64 5.43
N GLY A 93 1.67 -6.72 5.07
CA GLY A 93 1.49 -7.42 3.80
C GLY A 93 0.10 -8.03 3.64
N ALA A 94 -0.44 -8.67 4.67
CA ALA A 94 -1.81 -9.19 4.63
C ALA A 94 -2.84 -8.07 4.37
N VAL A 95 -2.71 -6.91 5.04
CA VAL A 95 -3.59 -5.76 4.80
C VAL A 95 -3.37 -5.16 3.41
N ALA A 96 -2.13 -4.96 2.98
CA ALA A 96 -1.79 -4.42 1.67
C ALA A 96 -2.39 -5.28 0.55
N GLY A 97 -2.29 -6.60 0.67
CA GLY A 97 -2.93 -7.56 -0.24
C GLY A 97 -4.46 -7.44 -0.23
N ALA A 98 -5.09 -7.36 0.94
CA ALA A 98 -6.54 -7.17 1.04
C ALA A 98 -7.01 -5.90 0.32
N LEU A 99 -6.35 -4.76 0.59
CA LEU A 99 -6.68 -3.48 -0.03
C LEU A 99 -6.49 -3.49 -1.55
N CYS A 100 -5.44 -4.14 -2.05
CA CYS A 100 -5.25 -4.29 -3.49
C CYS A 100 -6.39 -5.09 -4.13
N VAL A 101 -6.84 -6.20 -3.53
CA VAL A 101 -7.98 -6.96 -4.03
C VAL A 101 -9.26 -6.12 -4.01
N ASP A 102 -9.49 -5.37 -2.93
CA ASP A 102 -10.66 -4.51 -2.79
C ASP A 102 -10.68 -3.39 -3.83
N VAL A 103 -9.56 -2.71 -4.07
CA VAL A 103 -9.46 -1.65 -5.08
C VAL A 103 -9.68 -2.21 -6.49
N ASP A 104 -9.06 -3.35 -6.82
CA ASP A 104 -9.25 -4.01 -8.11
C ASP A 104 -10.72 -4.40 -8.32
N THR A 105 -11.36 -4.98 -7.31
CA THR A 105 -12.75 -5.48 -7.42
C THR A 105 -13.79 -4.36 -7.44
N GLU A 106 -13.63 -3.35 -6.58
CA GLU A 106 -14.68 -2.34 -6.34
C GLU A 106 -14.53 -1.11 -7.26
N ILE A 107 -13.29 -0.77 -7.66
CA ILE A 107 -13.01 0.39 -8.52
C ILE A 107 -12.67 -0.04 -9.95
N GLY A 108 -12.07 -1.23 -10.14
CA GLY A 108 -11.73 -1.74 -11.47
C GLY A 108 -10.42 -1.16 -12.03
N ILE A 109 -9.50 -0.74 -11.17
CA ILE A 109 -8.16 -0.28 -11.56
C ILE A 109 -7.10 -1.28 -11.12
N PRO A 110 -5.99 -1.43 -11.86
CA PRO A 110 -4.94 -2.35 -11.47
C PRO A 110 -4.38 -1.98 -10.10
N ALA A 111 -4.14 -3.01 -9.29
CA ALA A 111 -3.54 -2.89 -7.98
C ALA A 111 -2.33 -3.84 -7.84
N VAL A 112 -1.21 -3.33 -7.34
CA VAL A 112 0.03 -4.12 -7.18
C VAL A 112 0.64 -3.90 -5.81
N THR A 113 1.39 -4.90 -5.35
CA THR A 113 2.09 -4.86 -4.07
C THR A 113 3.45 -5.53 -4.16
N GLY A 114 4.36 -5.17 -3.26
CA GLY A 114 5.67 -5.79 -3.13
C GLY A 114 5.76 -6.56 -1.80
N MET A 115 6.13 -7.84 -1.83
CA MET A 115 6.26 -8.67 -0.63
C MET A 115 7.41 -9.68 -0.79
N ALA A 116 8.05 -10.05 0.32
CA ALA A 116 8.92 -11.22 0.37
C ALA A 116 8.09 -12.51 0.22
N LEU A 117 8.68 -13.60 -0.27
CA LEU A 117 7.99 -14.88 -0.45
C LEU A 117 7.37 -15.42 0.85
N GLU A 118 8.04 -15.16 1.96
CA GLU A 118 7.70 -15.56 3.33
C GLU A 118 6.57 -14.72 3.93
N ASN A 119 6.21 -13.60 3.29
CA ASN A 119 5.12 -12.77 3.76
C ASN A 119 3.79 -13.52 3.62
N PRO A 120 2.98 -13.67 4.68
CA PRO A 120 1.69 -14.38 4.62
C PRO A 120 0.72 -13.79 3.58
N GLY A 121 0.84 -12.50 3.24
CA GLY A 121 0.07 -11.88 2.17
C GLY A 121 0.28 -12.54 0.80
N VAL A 122 1.46 -13.10 0.54
CA VAL A 122 1.76 -13.83 -0.71
C VAL A 122 0.84 -15.03 -0.84
N ASP A 123 0.81 -15.91 0.14
CA ASP A 123 0.00 -17.13 0.08
C ASP A 123 -1.51 -16.82 0.02
N LEU A 124 -1.94 -15.76 0.70
CA LEU A 124 -3.33 -15.32 0.70
C LEU A 124 -3.80 -14.77 -0.65
N TYR A 125 -2.94 -14.06 -1.38
CA TYR A 125 -3.38 -13.21 -2.50
C TYR A 125 -2.68 -13.45 -3.85
N ARG A 126 -1.62 -14.26 -3.94
CA ARG A 126 -0.88 -14.55 -5.20
C ARG A 126 -1.72 -15.08 -6.37
N GLN A 127 -2.90 -15.64 -6.09
CA GLN A 127 -3.83 -16.10 -7.14
C GLN A 127 -4.73 -14.98 -7.69
N LYS A 128 -4.83 -13.85 -6.97
CA LYS A 128 -5.71 -12.71 -7.30
C LYS A 128 -4.93 -11.46 -7.68
N LEU A 129 -3.70 -11.31 -7.17
CA LEU A 129 -2.89 -10.11 -7.34
C LEU A 129 -1.56 -10.42 -8.01
N TYR A 130 -1.05 -9.41 -8.70
CA TYR A 130 0.34 -9.37 -9.08
C TYR A 130 1.18 -8.86 -7.91
N ILE A 131 1.98 -9.77 -7.32
CA ILE A 131 2.87 -9.49 -6.19
C ILE A 131 4.31 -9.51 -6.70
N VAL A 132 5.01 -8.40 -6.56
CA VAL A 132 6.41 -8.25 -6.90
C VAL A 132 7.27 -8.72 -5.73
N ASP A 133 8.27 -9.54 -5.99
CA ASP A 133 9.22 -9.95 -4.96
C ASP A 133 10.03 -8.74 -4.49
N SER A 134 9.87 -8.38 -3.21
CA SER A 134 10.61 -7.26 -2.59
C SER A 134 11.86 -7.72 -1.82
N SER A 135 12.22 -9.00 -1.88
CA SER A 135 13.23 -9.64 -1.01
C SER A 135 12.90 -9.55 0.49
N GLU A 136 13.73 -10.21 1.32
CA GLU A 136 13.51 -10.38 2.76
C GLU A 136 13.54 -9.05 3.55
N SER A 137 14.38 -8.09 3.15
CA SER A 137 14.48 -6.79 3.86
C SER A 137 15.00 -5.64 3.00
N ASP A 138 14.76 -4.39 3.44
CA ASP A 138 15.20 -3.14 2.79
C ASP A 138 16.71 -2.85 2.93
N SER A 139 17.52 -3.87 3.26
CA SER A 139 18.97 -3.73 3.37
C SER A 139 19.61 -3.77 1.98
N ALA A 140 19.92 -2.59 1.45
CA ALA A 140 20.96 -2.40 0.44
C ALA A 140 22.37 -2.52 1.06
#